data_AF-A0A955NPG9-F1
#
_entry.id   AF-A0A955NPG9-F1
#
_cell.length_a   1.000
_cell.length_b   1.000
_cell.length_c   1.000
_cell.angle_alpha   90.00
_cell.angle_beta   90.00
_cell.angle_gamma   90.00
#
_symmetry.space_group_name_H-M   'P 1'
#
loop_
_entity.id
_entity.type
_entity.pdbx_description
1 polymer ?
#
loop_
_entity_poly.entity_id
_entity_poly.type
_entity_poly.pdbx_seq_one_letter_code
_entity_poly.pdbx_strand_id
1 'polypeptide(L)'
;IARTTQLAMEESGKALVSLYSQELDQPSMQAYIDDLIHRFKNPALGDTVYRVGRDRMRKYAPEDRLVGSLKAQRTAGIDSTHTLKGLAAGLLFSAVEPSGERLESDLEFERIFREKGAKGVLIEVCDLDPIADSEWFGRVEGLLGT
;
A
#
# COMPACT_ATOMS: atom_id res chain seq x y z
N ILE A 1 -9.70 7.82 -7.77
CA ILE A 1 -8.92 6.58 -7.61
C ILE A 1 -7.67 6.60 -8.50
N ALA A 2 -7.79 6.62 -9.84
CA ALA A 2 -6.64 6.59 -10.75
C ALA A 2 -5.53 7.63 -10.44
N ARG A 3 -5.91 8.89 -10.18
CA ARG A 3 -4.95 9.95 -9.79
C ARG A 3 -4.18 9.62 -8.51
N THR A 4 -4.86 9.12 -7.48
CA THR A 4 -4.23 8.75 -6.20
C THR A 4 -3.26 7.59 -6.39
N THR A 5 -3.63 6.60 -7.19
CA THR A 5 -2.75 5.48 -7.55
C THR A 5 -1.49 5.97 -8.24
N GLN A 6 -1.63 6.82 -9.26
CA GLN A 6 -0.49 7.40 -9.97
C GLN A 6 0.42 8.19 -9.02
N LEU A 7 -0.13 9.04 -8.16
CA LEU A 7 0.67 9.82 -7.21
C LEU A 7 1.44 8.93 -6.22
N ALA A 8 0.85 7.84 -5.73
CA ALA A 8 1.56 6.87 -4.87
C ALA A 8 2.71 6.16 -5.63
N MET A 9 2.47 5.80 -6.90
CA MET A 9 3.51 5.22 -7.75
C MET A 9 4.63 6.22 -8.02
N GLU A 10 4.33 7.51 -8.23
CA GLU A 10 5.33 8.56 -8.39
C GLU A 10 6.14 8.80 -7.11
N GLU A 11 5.51 8.78 -5.93
CA GLU A 11 6.23 8.91 -4.65
C GLU A 11 7.22 7.74 -4.43
N SER A 12 6.77 6.49 -4.61
CA SER A 12 7.63 5.32 -4.52
C SER A 12 8.69 5.27 -5.63
N GLY A 13 8.35 5.65 -6.86
CA GLY A 13 9.26 5.71 -7.99
C GLY A 13 10.39 6.72 -7.78
N LYS A 14 10.09 7.90 -7.24
CA LYS A 14 11.10 8.89 -6.83
C LYS A 14 12.05 8.33 -5.77
N ALA A 15 11.52 7.58 -4.80
CA ALA A 15 12.35 6.93 -3.79
C ALA A 15 13.31 5.92 -4.43
N LEU A 16 12.82 5.07 -5.34
CA LEU A 16 13.67 4.12 -6.06
C LEU A 16 14.75 4.81 -6.91
N VAL A 17 14.40 5.85 -7.68
CA VAL A 17 15.38 6.61 -8.48
C VAL A 17 16.45 7.25 -7.57
N SER A 18 16.06 7.76 -6.40
CA SER A 18 17.00 8.31 -5.42
C SER A 18 17.97 7.25 -4.88
N LEU A 19 17.44 6.09 -4.47
CA LEU A 19 18.23 5.00 -3.85
C LEU A 19 19.10 4.25 -4.86
N TYR A 20 18.69 4.16 -6.13
CA TYR A 20 19.35 3.39 -7.19
C TYR A 20 19.70 4.26 -8.40
N SER A 21 20.18 5.48 -8.16
CA SER A 21 20.48 6.49 -9.20
C SER A 21 21.52 6.07 -10.24
N GLN A 22 22.27 4.98 -10.01
CA GLN A 22 23.18 4.40 -11.00
C GLN A 22 22.48 3.52 -12.03
N GLU A 23 21.27 3.03 -11.73
CA GLU A 23 20.53 2.06 -12.52
C GLU A 23 19.18 2.62 -13.02
N LEU A 24 18.62 3.59 -12.30
CA LEU A 24 17.29 4.15 -12.55
C LEU A 24 17.37 5.66 -12.80
N ASP A 25 16.59 6.12 -13.78
CA ASP A 25 16.40 7.54 -14.09
C ASP A 25 14.92 7.94 -14.05
N GLN A 26 14.68 9.23 -13.80
CA GLN A 26 13.33 9.78 -13.64
C GLN A 26 12.46 9.67 -14.92
N PRO A 27 12.95 9.99 -16.12
CA PRO A 27 12.20 9.77 -17.36
C PRO A 27 11.74 8.32 -17.57
N SER A 28 12.65 7.35 -17.42
CA SER A 28 12.32 5.92 -17.57
C SER A 28 11.32 5.45 -16.52
N MET A 29 11.47 5.90 -15.27
CA MET A 29 10.53 5.61 -14.20
C MET A 29 9.13 6.17 -14.50
N GLN A 30 9.04 7.41 -15.01
CA GLN A 30 7.75 8.00 -15.36
C GLN A 30 7.08 7.24 -16.51
N ALA A 31 7.83 6.88 -17.56
CA ALA A 31 7.32 6.09 -18.67
C ALA A 31 6.80 4.72 -18.20
N TYR A 32 7.50 4.09 -17.26
CA TYR A 32 7.08 2.83 -16.65
C TYR A 32 5.78 2.98 -15.83
N ILE A 33 5.64 4.05 -15.05
CA ILE A 33 4.41 4.35 -14.31
C ILE A 33 3.23 4.55 -15.27
N ASP A 34 3.43 5.30 -16.34
CA ASP A 34 2.39 5.58 -17.34
C ASP A 34 1.93 4.28 -18.05
N ASP A 35 2.86 3.38 -18.40
CA ASP A 35 2.55 2.05 -18.94
C ASP A 35 1.70 1.20 -17.98
N LEU A 36 2.08 1.15 -16.70
CA LEU A 36 1.33 0.42 -15.69
C LEU A 36 -0.10 0.95 -15.52
N ILE A 37 -0.27 2.28 -15.48
CA ILE A 37 -1.61 2.90 -15.41
C ILE A 37 -2.42 2.58 -16.67
N HIS A 38 -1.80 2.53 -17.84
CA HIS A 38 -2.48 2.09 -19.07
C HIS A 38 -2.94 0.63 -18.95
N ARG A 39 -2.08 -0.27 -18.46
CA ARG A 39 -2.38 -1.70 -18.31
C ARG A 39 -3.50 -1.97 -17.31
N PHE A 40 -3.59 -1.20 -16.22
CA PHE A 40 -4.71 -1.33 -15.27
C PHE A 40 -6.08 -1.02 -15.89
N LYS A 41 -6.13 -0.30 -17.01
CA LYS A 41 -7.37 0.00 -17.73
C LYS A 41 -7.77 -1.11 -18.71
N ASN A 42 -6.97 -2.15 -18.89
CA ASN A 42 -7.24 -3.21 -19.85
C ASN A 42 -8.35 -4.15 -19.34
N PRO A 43 -9.57 -4.10 -19.92
CA PRO A 43 -10.68 -4.95 -19.48
C PRO A 43 -10.43 -6.44 -19.75
N ALA A 44 -9.56 -6.77 -20.70
CA ALA A 44 -9.26 -8.17 -21.06
C ALA A 44 -8.49 -8.93 -19.95
N LEU A 45 -7.91 -8.22 -18.97
CA LEU A 45 -7.26 -8.86 -17.83
C LEU A 45 -8.25 -9.51 -16.86
N GLY A 46 -9.52 -9.06 -16.85
CA GLY A 46 -10.56 -9.63 -15.99
C GLY A 46 -10.30 -9.49 -14.48
N ASP A 47 -9.44 -8.55 -14.08
CA ASP A 47 -9.01 -8.39 -12.71
C ASP A 47 -10.08 -7.76 -11.83
N THR A 48 -10.54 -8.52 -10.85
CA THR A 48 -11.50 -8.04 -9.86
C THR A 48 -10.80 -7.37 -8.68
N VAL A 49 -11.48 -6.40 -8.07
CA VAL A 49 -11.02 -5.76 -6.83
C VAL A 49 -10.79 -6.79 -5.73
N TYR A 50 -11.63 -7.83 -5.65
CA TYR A 50 -11.42 -8.95 -4.72
C TYR A 50 -10.08 -9.65 -4.98
N ARG A 51 -9.85 -10.11 -6.22
CA ARG A 51 -8.65 -10.87 -6.61
C ARG A 51 -7.37 -10.06 -6.37
N VAL A 52 -7.39 -8.77 -6.69
CA VAL A 52 -6.24 -7.87 -6.54
C VAL A 52 -6.07 -7.38 -5.11
N GLY A 53 -7.12 -7.39 -4.27
CA GLY A 53 -7.09 -6.90 -2.89
C GLY A 53 -6.79 -7.95 -1.82
N ARG A 54 -7.23 -9.21 -2.01
CA ARG A 54 -7.06 -10.34 -1.07
C ARG A 54 -5.60 -10.64 -0.69
N ASP A 55 -5.37 -11.41 0.36
CA ASP A 55 -4.03 -11.74 0.90
C ASP A 55 -3.34 -10.50 1.52
N ARG A 56 -4.06 -9.82 2.40
CA ARG A 56 -3.63 -8.58 3.06
C ARG A 56 -2.46 -8.78 4.02
N MET A 57 -2.41 -9.90 4.74
CA MET A 57 -1.27 -10.20 5.64
C MET A 57 0.06 -10.10 4.90
N ARG A 58 0.17 -10.68 3.70
CA ARG A 58 1.38 -10.59 2.89
C ARG A 58 1.62 -9.18 2.36
N LYS A 59 0.59 -8.50 1.85
CA LYS A 59 0.73 -7.15 1.23
C LYS A 59 1.06 -6.04 2.22
N TYR A 60 0.66 -6.22 3.48
CA TYR A 60 0.98 -5.32 4.58
C TYR A 60 2.24 -5.75 5.33
N ALA A 61 2.86 -6.88 4.94
CA ALA A 61 4.09 -7.32 5.58
C ALA A 61 5.22 -6.28 5.42
N PRO A 62 6.21 -6.27 6.32
CA PRO A 62 7.15 -5.16 6.47
C PRO A 62 8.04 -4.91 5.25
N GLU A 63 8.23 -5.94 4.42
CA GLU A 63 9.09 -5.95 3.23
C GLU A 63 8.30 -6.09 1.91
N ASP A 64 6.95 -6.11 1.96
CA ASP A 64 6.12 -6.10 0.74
C ASP A 64 5.77 -4.64 0.34
N ARG A 65 5.00 -4.52 -0.73
CA ARG A 65 4.74 -3.30 -1.49
C ARG A 65 4.37 -2.06 -0.69
N LEU A 66 3.56 -2.16 0.38
CA LEU A 66 3.09 -0.97 1.11
C LEU A 66 4.17 -0.49 2.08
N VAL A 67 4.53 -1.33 3.05
CA VAL A 67 5.48 -0.97 4.11
C VAL A 67 6.88 -0.81 3.56
N GLY A 68 7.30 -1.67 2.63
CA GLY A 68 8.57 -1.54 1.93
C GLY A 68 8.68 -0.21 1.18
N SER A 69 7.59 0.26 0.55
CA SER A 69 7.57 1.59 -0.09
C SER A 69 7.72 2.70 0.93
N LEU A 70 6.98 2.66 2.05
CA LEU A 70 7.08 3.66 3.11
C LEU A 70 8.51 3.77 3.66
N LYS A 71 9.16 2.62 3.92
CA LYS A 71 10.55 2.56 4.37
C LYS A 71 11.51 3.15 3.33
N ALA A 72 11.36 2.77 2.06
CA ALA A 72 12.18 3.30 0.98
C ALA A 72 12.01 4.82 0.82
N GLN A 73 10.77 5.31 0.88
CA GLN A 73 10.43 6.73 0.81
C GLN A 73 11.07 7.51 1.96
N ARG A 74 10.99 6.99 3.20
CA ARG A 74 11.67 7.60 4.35
C ARG A 74 13.18 7.66 4.15
N THR A 75 13.82 6.55 3.76
CA THR A 75 15.28 6.51 3.52
C THR A 75 15.70 7.51 2.43
N ALA A 76 14.86 7.71 1.41
CA ALA A 76 15.10 8.65 0.33
C ALA A 76 14.69 10.12 0.65
N GLY A 77 14.10 10.38 1.83
CA GLY A 77 13.57 11.71 2.19
C GLY A 77 12.36 12.15 1.35
N ILE A 78 11.58 11.21 0.83
CA ILE A 78 10.39 11.45 0.02
C ILE A 78 9.13 11.32 0.88
N ASP A 79 8.23 12.30 0.80
CA ASP A 79 6.94 12.23 1.50
C ASP A 79 6.06 11.08 0.98
N SER A 80 5.33 10.45 1.90
CA SER A 80 4.52 9.26 1.65
C SER A 80 3.01 9.52 1.69
N THR A 81 2.55 10.73 1.36
CA THR A 81 1.13 11.11 1.45
C THR A 81 0.21 10.14 0.73
N HIS A 82 0.51 9.78 -0.51
CA HIS A 82 -0.38 8.97 -1.33
C HIS A 82 -0.17 7.48 -1.07
N THR A 83 1.05 7.05 -0.74
CA THR A 83 1.28 5.68 -0.22
C THR A 83 0.46 5.42 1.06
N LEU A 84 0.49 6.34 2.03
CA LEU A 84 -0.29 6.22 3.28
C LEU A 84 -1.80 6.25 3.03
N LYS A 85 -2.28 7.05 2.06
CA LYS A 85 -3.69 6.99 1.62
C LYS A 85 -4.07 5.61 1.08
N GLY A 86 -3.20 5.00 0.28
CA GLY A 86 -3.40 3.64 -0.22
C GLY A 86 -3.42 2.59 0.90
N LEU A 87 -2.48 2.70 1.84
CA LEU A 87 -2.42 1.85 3.03
C LEU A 87 -3.70 1.98 3.87
N ALA A 88 -4.13 3.19 4.19
CA ALA A 88 -5.35 3.42 4.96
C ALA A 88 -6.60 2.88 4.25
N ALA A 89 -6.73 3.12 2.94
CA ALA A 89 -7.87 2.60 2.17
C ALA A 89 -7.92 1.06 2.14
N GLY A 90 -6.76 0.40 2.07
CA GLY A 90 -6.70 -1.07 2.08
C GLY A 90 -7.03 -1.70 3.44
N LEU A 91 -6.90 -0.95 4.56
CA LEU A 91 -7.40 -1.41 5.86
C LEU A 91 -8.92 -1.60 5.84
N LEU A 92 -9.62 -0.74 5.09
CA LEU A 92 -11.09 -0.77 4.91
C LEU A 92 -11.55 -1.73 3.80
N PHE A 93 -10.63 -2.53 3.24
CA PHE A 93 -10.95 -3.47 2.18
C PHE A 93 -11.97 -4.52 2.66
N SER A 94 -13.06 -4.65 1.91
CA SER A 94 -14.21 -5.49 2.26
C SER A 94 -14.84 -6.19 1.04
N ALA A 95 -14.13 -6.20 -0.10
CA ALA A 95 -14.62 -6.91 -1.27
C ALA A 95 -14.73 -8.41 -0.98
N VAL A 96 -15.76 -9.04 -1.53
CA VAL A 96 -16.07 -10.46 -1.36
C VAL A 96 -16.07 -11.16 -2.72
N GLU A 97 -15.67 -12.43 -2.73
CA GLU A 97 -15.84 -13.27 -3.92
C GLU A 97 -17.32 -13.66 -4.07
N PRO A 98 -17.84 -13.83 -5.29
CA PRO A 98 -19.19 -14.35 -5.49
C PRO A 98 -19.44 -15.72 -4.83
N SER A 99 -18.40 -16.54 -4.69
CA SER A 99 -18.43 -17.84 -3.99
C SER A 99 -18.67 -17.70 -2.47
N GLY A 100 -18.37 -16.52 -1.90
CA GLY A 100 -18.27 -16.29 -0.46
C GLY A 100 -16.96 -16.76 0.17
N GLU A 101 -16.07 -17.41 -0.58
CA GLU A 101 -14.79 -17.88 -0.06
C GLU A 101 -13.85 -16.72 0.27
N ARG A 102 -13.13 -16.85 1.38
CA ARG A 102 -12.17 -15.87 1.89
C ARG A 102 -10.88 -16.60 2.25
N LEU A 103 -9.74 -15.99 1.94
CA LEU A 103 -8.45 -16.52 2.37
C LEU A 103 -8.34 -16.47 3.89
N GLU A 104 -7.80 -17.51 4.51
CA GLU A 104 -7.56 -17.58 5.95
C GLU A 104 -6.70 -16.40 6.42
N SER A 105 -5.69 -16.01 5.64
CA SER A 105 -4.86 -14.83 5.92
C SER A 105 -5.67 -13.53 5.96
N ASP A 106 -6.69 -13.38 5.11
CA ASP A 106 -7.55 -12.20 5.13
C ASP A 106 -8.52 -12.19 6.31
N LEU A 107 -8.98 -13.35 6.76
CA LEU A 107 -9.81 -13.49 7.95
C LEU A 107 -9.02 -13.11 9.21
N GLU A 108 -7.76 -13.54 9.30
CA GLU A 108 -6.88 -13.17 10.40
C GLU A 108 -6.59 -11.66 10.41
N PHE A 109 -6.30 -11.08 9.25
CA PHE A 109 -6.15 -9.63 9.12
C PHE A 109 -7.40 -8.88 9.61
N GLU A 110 -8.58 -9.35 9.22
CA GLU A 110 -9.87 -8.79 9.65
C GLU A 110 -10.09 -8.90 11.15
N ARG A 111 -9.65 -10.02 11.76
CA ARG A 111 -9.72 -10.24 13.19
C ARG A 111 -8.85 -9.23 13.93
N ILE A 112 -7.59 -9.06 13.52
CA ILE A 112 -6.65 -8.09 14.09
C ILE A 112 -7.23 -6.67 13.97
N PHE A 113 -7.69 -6.29 12.77
CA PHE A 113 -8.24 -4.95 12.54
C PHE A 113 -9.49 -4.68 13.39
N ARG A 114 -10.37 -5.67 13.56
CA ARG A 114 -11.59 -5.53 14.37
C ARG A 114 -11.30 -5.41 15.87
N GLU A 115 -10.37 -6.22 16.38
CA GLU A 115 -10.05 -6.26 17.81
C GLU A 115 -9.15 -5.10 18.25
N LYS A 116 -8.22 -4.70 17.40
CA LYS A 116 -7.11 -3.80 17.76
C LYS A 116 -7.04 -2.54 16.90
N GLY A 117 -7.95 -2.38 15.94
CA GLY A 117 -8.02 -1.22 15.05
C GLY A 117 -6.84 -1.15 14.09
N ALA A 118 -6.72 0.01 13.43
CA ALA A 118 -5.61 0.31 12.52
C ALA A 118 -4.25 0.21 13.22
N LYS A 119 -4.15 0.74 14.44
CA LYS A 119 -2.94 0.68 15.25
C LYS A 119 -2.45 -0.75 15.47
N GLY A 120 -3.36 -1.69 15.77
CA GLY A 120 -3.01 -3.10 15.92
C GLY A 120 -2.44 -3.71 14.65
N VAL A 121 -3.03 -3.40 13.48
CA VAL A 121 -2.50 -3.88 12.19
C VAL A 121 -1.12 -3.29 11.90
N LEU A 122 -0.92 -2.00 12.13
CA LEU A 122 0.37 -1.34 11.90
C LEU A 122 1.49 -1.95 12.78
N ILE A 123 1.18 -2.39 13.99
CA ILE A 123 2.15 -3.04 14.86
C ILE A 123 2.34 -4.52 14.47
N GLU A 124 1.25 -5.29 14.41
CA GLU A 124 1.34 -6.77 14.36
C GLU A 124 1.52 -7.33 12.96
N VAL A 125 1.08 -6.61 11.93
CA VAL A 125 1.17 -7.06 10.54
C VAL A 125 2.27 -6.29 9.80
N CYS A 126 2.31 -4.97 9.99
CA CYS A 126 3.30 -4.12 9.33
C CYS A 126 4.66 -4.06 10.04
N ASP A 127 4.76 -4.59 11.27
CA ASP A 127 5.97 -4.53 12.13
C ASP A 127 6.52 -3.10 12.26
N LEU A 128 5.62 -2.13 12.46
CA LEU A 128 5.98 -0.74 12.68
C LEU A 128 6.12 -0.43 14.17
N ASP A 129 7.15 0.32 14.51
CA ASP A 129 7.41 0.76 15.87
C ASP A 129 6.54 1.99 16.18
N PRO A 130 5.71 1.96 17.24
CA PRO A 130 4.77 3.04 17.53
C PRO A 130 5.45 4.35 17.95
N ILE A 131 6.74 4.33 18.29
CA ILE A 131 7.54 5.50 18.65
C ILE A 131 8.28 6.01 17.41
N ALA A 132 9.09 5.14 16.78
CA ALA A 132 9.91 5.52 15.63
C ALA A 132 9.07 5.84 14.38
N ASP A 133 7.91 5.20 14.23
CA ASP A 133 7.00 5.39 13.09
C ASP A 133 5.75 6.22 13.45
N SER A 134 5.75 6.89 14.61
CA SER A 134 4.60 7.63 15.17
C SER A 134 3.92 8.59 14.18
N GLU A 135 4.68 9.21 13.27
CA GLU A 135 4.14 10.05 12.19
C GLU A 135 3.18 9.28 11.28
N TRP A 136 3.53 8.05 10.88
CA TRP A 136 2.69 7.22 10.02
C TRP A 136 1.42 6.77 10.75
N PHE A 137 1.51 6.45 12.04
CA PHE A 137 0.34 6.14 12.86
C PHE A 137 -0.65 7.30 12.87
N GLY A 138 -0.20 8.51 13.24
CA GLY A 138 -1.08 9.69 13.30
C GLY A 138 -1.67 10.05 11.94
N ARG A 139 -0.91 9.89 10.84
CA ARG A 139 -1.42 10.13 9.48
C ARG A 139 -2.46 9.09 9.06
N VAL A 140 -2.26 7.81 9.39
CA VAL A 140 -3.25 6.76 9.10
C VAL A 140 -4.53 6.97 9.90
N GLU A 141 -4.44 7.28 11.20
CA GLU A 141 -5.60 7.59 12.04
C GLU A 141 -6.38 8.80 11.50
N GLY A 142 -5.68 9.89 11.17
CA GLY A 142 -6.29 11.08 10.55
C GLY A 142 -6.95 10.81 9.20
N LEU A 143 -6.43 9.86 8.41
CA LEU A 143 -7.03 9.44 7.14
C LEU A 143 -8.28 8.56 7.33
N LEU A 144 -8.34 7.80 8.43
CA LEU A 144 -9.49 6.97 8.77
C LEU A 144 -10.60 7.74 9.49
N GLY A 145 -10.32 8.98 9.94
CA GLY A 145 -11.26 9.81 10.68
C GLY A 145 -11.54 9.27 12.08
N THR A 146 -10.57 8.56 12.67
CA THR A 146 -10.63 7.92 13.99
C THR A 146 -9.77 8.65 15.00
#